data_AF-A0A7V8T0D3-F1
#
_entry.id   AF-A0A7V8T0D3-F1
#
_cell.length_a   1.000
_cell.length_b   1.000
_cell.length_c   1.000
_cell.angle_alpha   90.00
_cell.angle_beta   90.00
_cell.angle_gamma   90.00
#
_symmetry.space_group_name_H-M   'P 1'
#
loop_
_entity.id
_entity.type
_entity.pdbx_description
1 polymer ?
#
loop_
_entity_poly.entity_id
_entity_poly.type
_entity_poly.pdbx_seq_one_letter_code
_entity_poly.pdbx_strand_id
1 'polypeptide(L)' 'ILADDGTIYWPIADTTPSSGQNPRLLPFAGDKVTATGKIYARGGSKAIVIAKIEPQAS' A
#
# COMPACT_ATOMS: atom_id res chain seq x y z
N ILE A 1 4.25 0.19 -2.60
CA ILE A 1 3.83 -1.13 -3.13
C ILE A 1 3.88 -1.02 -4.64
N LEU A 2 4.60 -1.92 -5.31
CA LEU A 2 4.69 -1.99 -6.77
C LEU A 2 3.71 -3.05 -7.25
N ALA A 3 2.74 -2.68 -8.07
CA ALA A 3 1.83 -3.62 -8.71
C ALA A 3 2.46 -4.19 -9.99
N ASP A 4 1.95 -5.34 -10.45
CA ASP A 4 2.44 -6.05 -11.65
C ASP A 4 2.32 -5.19 -12.93
N ASP A 5 1.40 -4.21 -12.96
CA ASP A 5 1.22 -3.26 -14.06
C ASP A 5 2.19 -2.06 -14.02
N GLY A 6 3.14 -2.06 -13.07
CA GLY A 6 4.08 -0.97 -12.85
C GLY A 6 3.53 0.20 -12.03
N THR A 7 2.26 0.15 -11.61
CA THR A 7 1.67 1.18 -10.76
C THR A 7 2.32 1.17 -9.38
N ILE A 8 2.78 2.35 -8.94
CA ILE A 8 3.26 2.56 -7.58
C ILE A 8 2.11 3.06 -6.71
N TYR A 9 1.79 2.30 -5.66
CA TYR A 9 0.89 2.73 -4.60
C TYR A 9 1.70 3.15 -3.37
N TRP A 10 1.54 4.40 -2.94
CA TRP A 10 2.16 4.96 -1.75
C TRP A 10 1.30 4.70 -0.50
N PRO A 11 1.75 3.88 0.46
CA PRO A 11 0.97 3.60 1.66
C PRO A 11 0.93 4.83 2.57
N ILE A 12 -0.27 5.21 3.01
CA ILE A 12 -0.51 6.34 3.92
C ILE A 12 -1.41 5.92 5.08
N ALA A 13 -1.34 6.65 6.20
CA ALA A 13 -2.32 6.57 7.27
C ALA A 13 -3.62 7.29 6.85
N ASP A 14 -4.71 7.03 7.57
CA ASP A 14 -5.96 7.78 7.47
C ASP A 14 -5.97 9.07 8.30
N THR A 15 -4.89 9.37 9.02
CA THR A 15 -4.74 10.58 9.83
C THR A 15 -4.07 11.73 9.07
N THR A 16 -4.31 12.96 9.53
CA THR A 16 -3.59 14.16 9.08
C THR A 16 -2.95 14.86 10.29
N PRO A 17 -1.61 15.00 10.36
CA PRO A 17 -0.64 14.50 9.39
C PRO A 17 -0.60 12.95 9.36
N SER A 18 -0.17 12.38 8.23
CA SER A 18 -0.04 10.93 8.08
C SER A 18 1.12 10.40 8.91
N SER A 19 0.93 9.24 9.56
CA SER A 19 2.01 8.46 10.15
C SER A 19 2.64 7.51 9.12
N GLY A 20 3.90 7.11 9.35
CA GLY A 20 4.61 6.18 8.48
C GLY A 20 4.04 4.76 8.56
N GLN A 21 3.97 4.08 7.42
CA GLN A 21 3.38 2.73 7.33
C GLN A 21 4.43 1.60 7.31
N ASN A 22 5.73 1.90 7.43
CA ASN A 22 6.80 0.88 7.42
C ASN A 22 6.58 -0.30 8.37
N PRO A 23 6.18 -0.10 9.64
CA PRO A 23 5.98 -1.23 10.56
C PRO A 23 4.96 -2.26 10.04
N ARG A 24 3.95 -1.81 9.29
CA ARG A 24 2.93 -2.67 8.69
C ARG A 24 3.43 -3.41 7.45
N LEU A 25 4.39 -2.84 6.74
CA LEU A 25 4.91 -3.37 5.48
C LEU A 25 6.13 -4.28 5.67
N LEU A 26 6.90 -4.06 6.74
CA LEU A 26 8.13 -4.79 7.02
C LEU A 26 7.96 -6.32 7.02
N PRO A 27 6.87 -6.90 7.56
CA PRO A 27 6.66 -8.35 7.51
C PRO A 27 6.48 -8.95 6.11
N PHE A 28 6.24 -8.12 5.10
CA PHE A 28 5.97 -8.53 3.71
C PHE A 28 7.03 -8.04 2.73
N ALA A 29 8.17 -7.57 3.23
CA ALA A 29 9.20 -6.97 2.38
C ALA A 29 9.81 -8.01 1.43
N GLY A 30 9.67 -7.79 0.13
CA GLY A 30 10.14 -8.70 -0.92
C GLY A 30 9.12 -9.75 -1.36
N ASP A 31 8.01 -9.89 -0.63
CA ASP A 31 6.96 -10.85 -0.95
C ASP A 31 5.90 -10.27 -1.90
N LYS A 32 5.19 -11.17 -2.57
CA LYS A 32 3.94 -10.82 -3.24
C LYS A 32 2.80 -10.81 -2.24
N VAL A 33 2.00 -9.75 -2.27
CA VAL A 33 0.88 -9.52 -1.33
C VAL A 33 -0.38 -9.11 -2.06
N THR A 34 -1.52 -9.42 -1.43
CA THR A 34 -2.79 -8.77 -1.73
C THR A 34 -3.01 -7.64 -0.72
N ALA A 35 -2.97 -6.39 -1.19
CA ALA A 35 -3.31 -5.23 -0.39
C ALA A 35 -4.67 -4.66 -0.82
N THR A 36 -5.61 -4.55 0.12
CA THR A 36 -6.92 -3.92 -0.12
C THR A 36 -7.04 -2.66 0.72
N GLY A 37 -7.73 -1.66 0.19
CA GLY A 37 -7.80 -0.37 0.85
C GLY A 37 -8.43 0.72 0.00
N LYS A 38 -8.50 1.93 0.57
CA LYS A 38 -9.01 3.10 -0.12
C LYS A 38 -7.88 3.75 -0.93
N ILE A 39 -8.09 3.93 -2.22
CA ILE A 39 -7.13 4.57 -3.12
C ILE A 39 -7.45 6.06 -3.24
N TYR A 40 -6.43 6.89 -3.14
CA TYR A 40 -6.46 8.31 -3.49
C TYR A 40 -5.56 8.53 -4.70
N ALA A 41 -6.09 9.15 -5.77
CA ALA A 41 -5.32 9.47 -6.96
C ALA A 41 -5.21 10.98 -7.14
N ARG A 42 -3.99 11.50 -7.33
CA ARG A 42 -3.75 12.93 -7.57
C ARG A 42 -2.51 13.13 -8.43
N GLY A 43 -2.66 13.82 -9.56
CA GLY A 43 -1.53 14.20 -10.42
C GLY A 43 -0.70 13.02 -10.91
N GLY A 44 -1.34 11.89 -11.26
CA GLY A 44 -0.66 10.67 -11.69
C GLY A 44 -0.17 9.76 -10.55
N SER A 45 -0.05 10.28 -9.32
CA SER A 45 0.32 9.49 -8.14
C SER A 45 -0.90 8.77 -7.56
N LYS A 46 -0.68 7.56 -7.04
CA LYS A 46 -1.68 6.81 -6.27
C LYS A 46 -1.18 6.58 -4.84
N ALA A 47 -2.00 6.94 -3.87
CA ALA A 47 -1.83 6.59 -2.47
C ALA A 47 -2.88 5.57 -2.06
N ILE A 48 -2.57 4.74 -1.07
CA ILE A 48 -3.50 3.75 -0.51
C ILE A 48 -3.52 3.83 1.02
N VAL A 49 -4.71 3.97 1.59
CA VAL A 49 -4.96 3.64 2.99
C VAL A 49 -5.26 2.16 3.05
N ILE A 50 -4.30 1.38 3.54
CA ILE A 50 -4.40 -0.08 3.56
C ILE A 50 -5.44 -0.49 4.61
N ALA A 51 -6.49 -1.18 4.21
CA ALA A 51 -7.43 -1.83 5.12
C ALA A 51 -6.90 -3.21 5.53
N LYS A 52 -6.43 -4.01 4.55
CA LYS A 52 -5.86 -5.34 4.75
C LYS A 52 -4.61 -5.52 3.88
N ILE A 53 -3.64 -6.26 4.40
CA ILE A 53 -2.48 -6.74 3.64
C ILE A 53 -2.22 -8.17 4.08
N GLU A 54 -2.03 -9.06 3.13
CA GLU A 54 -1.79 -10.49 3.35
C GLU A 54 -0.92 -11.07 2.22
N PRO A 55 -0.24 -12.21 2.44
CA PRO A 55 0.48 -12.88 1.36
C PRO A 55 -0.46 -13.17 0.18
N GLN A 56 0.03 -13.00 -1.04
CA GLN A 56 -0.75 -13.38 -2.22
C GLN A 56 -0.95 -14.90 -2.21
N ALA A 57 -2.20 -15.35 -2.33
CA ALA A 57 -2.50 -16.77 -2.51
C ALA A 57 -1.94 -17.26 -3.86
N SER A 58 -1.28 -18.41 -3.84
CA SER A 58 -0.71 -19.09 -5.02
C SER A 58 -1.78 -19.57 -5.99
#